data_AF-F0G469-F1
#
_entry.id   AF-F0G469-F1
#
_cell.length_a   1.000
_cell.length_b   1.000
_cell.length_c   1.000
_cell.angle_alpha   90.00
_cell.angle_beta   90.00
_cell.angle_gamma   90.00
#
_symmetry.space_group_name_H-M   'P 1'
#
loop_
_entity.id
_entity.type
_entity.pdbx_description
1 polymer ?
#
loop_
_entity_poly.entity_id
_entity_poly.type
_entity_poly.pdbx_seq_one_letter_code
_entity_poly.pdbx_strand_id
1 'polypeptide(L)'
;MPPDIRASLHEISRPHRPWLQLLEVDPQEKFVDKVRDTVMAIAGGQVAFNFRIDDDDAISPDFVDAVVLASTNAPEGTVLSFDLGCYVQRIADDRFTVYDFDYPKIAIGLGVFCGATSSECVFDLPVHTKIPAERIVHIRDQNYWIRTLHSHNDSGTRSASVQPVDGNDAVALLRPRFGHLSIADALRSLSIATEERHAETASKILFHIQ
;
A
#
# COMPACT_ATOMS: atom_id res chain seq x y z
N MET A 1 4.75 -16.67 -19.59
CA MET A 1 4.81 -17.02 -18.16
C MET A 1 4.82 -18.55 -18.03
N PRO A 2 5.57 -19.13 -17.07
CA PRO A 2 5.53 -20.57 -16.83
C PRO A 2 4.14 -20.99 -16.30
N PRO A 3 3.64 -22.18 -16.67
CA PRO A 3 2.27 -22.62 -16.38
C PRO A 3 1.99 -23.08 -14.93
N ASP A 4 2.94 -22.97 -14.00
CA ASP A 4 2.90 -23.70 -12.71
C ASP A 4 2.70 -22.86 -11.44
N ILE A 5 2.18 -21.63 -11.53
CA ILE A 5 1.75 -20.88 -10.32
C ILE A 5 0.29 -20.50 -10.47
N ARG A 6 -0.60 -21.47 -10.20
CA ARG A 6 -2.04 -21.25 -9.99
C ARG A 6 -2.46 -21.43 -8.54
N ALA A 7 -1.52 -21.42 -7.60
CA ALA A 7 -1.86 -21.31 -6.19
C ALA A 7 -2.35 -19.88 -5.94
N SER A 8 -3.46 -19.73 -5.23
CA SER A 8 -3.92 -18.38 -4.84
C SER A 8 -2.85 -17.71 -3.98
N LEU A 9 -2.74 -16.38 -4.03
CA LEU A 9 -1.80 -15.65 -3.15
C LEU A 9 -2.05 -16.00 -1.67
N HIS A 10 -3.30 -16.32 -1.32
CA HIS A 10 -3.68 -16.89 -0.02
C HIS A 10 -2.95 -18.20 0.31
N GLU A 11 -2.96 -19.17 -0.60
CA GLU A 11 -2.30 -20.47 -0.40
C GLU A 11 -0.79 -20.32 -0.25
N ILE A 12 -0.18 -19.39 -0.99
CA ILE A 12 1.25 -19.12 -0.93
C ILE A 12 1.65 -18.41 0.37
N SER A 13 0.82 -17.49 0.86
CA SER A 13 1.15 -16.63 2.00
C SER A 13 0.79 -17.20 3.38
N ARG A 14 -0.33 -17.93 3.48
CA ARG A 14 -0.91 -18.40 4.75
C ARG A 14 0.04 -19.23 5.62
N PRO A 15 0.89 -20.14 5.09
CA PRO A 15 1.82 -20.92 5.92
C PRO A 15 2.92 -20.07 6.57
N HIS A 16 3.24 -18.92 5.99
CA HIS A 16 4.38 -18.09 6.41
C HIS A 16 3.98 -16.81 7.13
N ARG A 17 2.73 -16.36 6.98
CA ARG A 17 2.23 -15.08 7.52
C ARG A 17 0.80 -15.23 8.03
N PRO A 18 0.58 -15.87 9.20
CA PRO A 18 -0.76 -16.04 9.77
C PRO A 18 -1.43 -14.71 10.16
N TRP A 19 -0.64 -13.64 10.28
CA TRP A 19 -1.07 -12.26 10.49
C TRP A 19 -1.52 -11.54 9.20
N LEU A 20 -1.37 -12.15 8.02
CA LEU A 20 -1.80 -11.55 6.75
C LEU A 20 -3.12 -12.19 6.30
N GLN A 21 -4.17 -11.37 6.12
CA GLN A 21 -5.43 -11.82 5.54
C GLN A 21 -5.64 -11.15 4.19
N LEU A 22 -5.49 -11.90 3.11
CA LEU A 22 -5.89 -11.39 1.79
C LEU A 22 -7.42 -11.38 1.69
N LEU A 23 -7.98 -10.46 0.90
CA LEU A 23 -9.42 -10.38 0.69
C LEU A 23 -9.69 -10.34 -0.81
N GLU A 24 -10.28 -11.42 -1.32
CA GLU A 24 -10.83 -11.46 -2.67
C GLU A 24 -12.24 -10.87 -2.64
N VAL A 25 -12.50 -9.87 -3.48
CA VAL A 25 -13.78 -9.16 -3.56
C VAL A 25 -14.44 -9.47 -4.89
N ASP A 26 -15.71 -9.90 -4.85
CA ASP A 26 -16.49 -10.18 -6.05
C ASP A 26 -16.74 -8.89 -6.85
N PRO A 27 -16.68 -8.91 -8.20
CA PRO A 27 -16.99 -7.74 -9.03
C PRO A 27 -18.36 -7.08 -8.77
N GLN A 28 -19.34 -7.83 -8.24
CA GLN A 28 -20.68 -7.34 -7.92
C GLN A 28 -20.80 -6.79 -6.50
N GLU A 29 -19.85 -7.07 -5.61
CA GLU A 29 -19.84 -6.56 -4.25
C GLU A 29 -19.32 -5.12 -4.21
N LYS A 30 -19.92 -4.29 -3.35
CA LYS A 30 -19.34 -2.98 -3.02
C LYS A 30 -18.07 -3.22 -2.20
N PHE A 31 -16.93 -3.04 -2.85
CA PHE A 31 -15.60 -3.24 -2.27
C PHE A 31 -15.42 -2.62 -0.88
N VAL A 32 -15.82 -1.36 -0.70
CA VAL A 32 -15.66 -0.65 0.58
C VAL A 32 -16.46 -1.34 1.69
N ASP A 33 -17.68 -1.77 1.40
CA ASP A 33 -18.54 -2.42 2.39
C ASP A 33 -17.97 -3.80 2.76
N LYS A 34 -17.50 -4.56 1.76
CA LYS A 34 -16.86 -5.86 1.98
C LYS A 34 -15.60 -5.78 2.83
N VAL A 35 -14.74 -4.80 2.57
CA VAL A 35 -13.52 -4.57 3.37
C VAL A 35 -13.91 -4.17 4.80
N ARG A 36 -14.87 -3.25 4.95
CA ARG A 36 -15.34 -2.82 6.28
C ARG A 36 -15.86 -4.00 7.08
N ASP A 37 -16.78 -4.80 6.52
CA ASP A 37 -17.35 -5.96 7.21
C ASP A 37 -16.28 -6.98 7.60
N THR A 38 -15.26 -7.16 6.75
CA THR A 38 -14.14 -8.07 7.02
C THR A 38 -13.25 -7.55 8.15
N VAL A 39 -12.85 -6.27 8.09
CA VAL A 39 -12.08 -5.61 9.16
C VAL A 39 -12.82 -5.72 10.48
N MET A 40 -14.13 -5.49 10.47
CA MET A 40 -14.98 -5.59 11.65
C MET A 40 -15.09 -7.01 12.21
N ALA A 41 -15.23 -8.01 11.34
CA ALA A 41 -15.26 -9.40 11.76
C ALA A 41 -13.91 -9.83 12.38
N ILE A 42 -12.78 -9.38 11.81
CA ILE A 42 -11.43 -9.67 12.32
C ILE A 42 -11.18 -8.95 13.65
N ALA A 43 -11.52 -7.65 13.71
CA ALA A 43 -11.37 -6.83 14.90
C ALA A 43 -12.35 -7.21 16.03
N GLY A 44 -13.22 -8.20 15.84
CA GLY A 44 -14.28 -8.69 16.74
C GLY A 44 -13.80 -9.21 18.11
N GLY A 45 -13.12 -8.36 18.86
CA GLY A 45 -12.51 -8.59 20.17
C GLY A 45 -11.04 -8.13 20.30
N GLN A 46 -10.40 -7.66 19.23
CA GLN A 46 -8.97 -7.31 19.20
C GLN A 46 -8.72 -6.00 18.46
N VAL A 47 -7.60 -5.34 18.75
CA VAL A 47 -7.15 -4.17 18.00
C VAL A 47 -6.54 -4.66 16.68
N ALA A 48 -7.00 -4.10 15.56
CA ALA A 48 -6.49 -4.41 14.23
C ALA A 48 -6.00 -3.14 13.54
N PHE A 49 -4.87 -3.21 12.84
CA PHE A 49 -4.40 -2.13 11.99
C PHE A 49 -4.80 -2.41 10.54
N ASN A 50 -5.55 -1.50 9.92
CA ASN A 50 -5.92 -1.63 8.51
C ASN A 50 -5.35 -0.47 7.69
N PHE A 51 -4.90 -0.79 6.48
CA PHE A 51 -4.37 0.16 5.51
C PHE A 51 -4.70 -0.30 4.09
N ARG A 52 -4.46 0.58 3.12
CA ARG A 52 -4.62 0.28 1.69
C ARG A 52 -3.25 0.22 1.02
N ILE A 53 -3.14 -0.69 0.06
CA ILE A 53 -2.05 -0.78 -0.92
C ILE A 53 -2.67 -1.20 -2.26
N ASP A 54 -2.19 -0.66 -3.38
CA ASP A 54 -2.57 -1.17 -4.72
C ASP A 54 -1.78 -2.45 -5.08
N ASP A 55 -2.13 -3.11 -6.18
CA ASP A 55 -1.52 -4.38 -6.60
C ASP A 55 -0.08 -4.23 -7.10
N ASP A 56 0.30 -3.04 -7.55
CA ASP A 56 1.63 -2.68 -8.03
C ASP A 56 2.46 -1.85 -7.04
N ASP A 57 1.83 -1.36 -5.97
CA ASP A 57 2.48 -0.66 -4.86
C ASP A 57 3.32 -1.62 -3.98
N ALA A 58 4.30 -1.09 -3.26
CA ALA A 58 5.13 -1.88 -2.36
C ALA A 58 5.35 -1.21 -1.01
N ILE A 59 5.57 -2.03 0.03
CA ILE A 59 5.96 -1.58 1.37
C ILE A 59 7.30 -2.19 1.77
N SER A 60 8.04 -1.49 2.62
CA SER A 60 9.22 -2.01 3.29
C SER A 60 8.83 -3.19 4.21
N PRO A 61 9.64 -4.27 4.32
CA PRO A 61 9.50 -5.31 5.33
C PRO A 61 9.43 -4.74 6.74
N ASP A 62 10.13 -3.64 7.00
CA ASP A 62 10.16 -2.97 8.30
C ASP A 62 8.84 -2.24 8.60
N PHE A 63 7.93 -2.12 7.62
CA PHE A 63 6.64 -1.45 7.81
C PHE A 63 5.83 -2.08 8.94
N VAL A 64 5.76 -3.40 8.98
CA VAL A 64 4.98 -4.12 10.01
C VAL A 64 5.58 -3.88 11.39
N ASP A 65 6.91 -3.98 11.51
CA ASP A 65 7.62 -3.73 12.77
C ASP A 65 7.42 -2.28 13.24
N ALA A 66 7.44 -1.31 12.32
CA ALA A 66 7.17 0.08 12.62
C ALA A 66 5.72 0.31 13.08
N VAL A 67 4.75 -0.38 12.49
CA VAL A 67 3.36 -0.34 12.99
C VAL A 67 3.28 -0.92 14.41
N VAL A 68 3.88 -2.08 14.67
CA VAL A 68 3.87 -2.72 16.01
C VAL A 68 4.52 -1.80 17.06
N LEU A 69 5.63 -1.17 16.70
CA LEU A 69 6.30 -0.21 17.59
C LEU A 69 5.40 1.00 17.88
N ALA A 70 4.77 1.56 16.83
CA ALA A 70 3.88 2.71 16.96
C ALA A 70 2.55 2.36 17.67
N SER A 71 2.11 1.09 17.63
CA SER A 71 0.86 0.63 18.22
C SER A 71 0.91 0.44 19.73
N THR A 72 2.12 0.32 20.31
CA THR A 72 2.35 -0.17 21.69
C THR A 72 1.55 0.60 22.76
N ASN A 73 1.09 1.83 22.51
CA ASN A 73 0.15 2.57 23.37
C ASN A 73 -0.89 3.40 22.59
N ALA A 74 -1.17 3.04 21.34
CA ALA A 74 -2.11 3.79 20.52
C ALA A 74 -3.56 3.46 20.92
N PRO A 75 -4.41 4.45 21.24
CA PRO A 75 -5.83 4.20 21.45
C PRO A 75 -6.52 3.79 20.14
N GLU A 76 -7.70 3.17 20.25
CA GLU A 76 -8.55 2.89 19.09
C GLU A 76 -8.88 4.19 18.33
N GLY A 77 -8.93 4.11 17.00
CA GLY A 77 -9.14 5.26 16.12
C GLY A 77 -7.89 6.10 15.85
N THR A 78 -6.73 5.75 16.43
CA THR A 78 -5.45 6.34 16.05
C THR A 78 -5.08 6.00 14.62
N VAL A 79 -4.62 7.01 13.89
CA VAL A 79 -4.15 6.93 12.51
C VAL A 79 -2.63 6.99 12.52
N LEU A 80 -1.98 6.01 11.89
CA LEU A 80 -0.56 6.06 11.62
C LEU A 80 -0.30 6.67 10.25
N SER A 81 0.62 7.63 10.22
CA SER A 81 1.01 8.41 9.06
C SER A 81 2.49 8.17 8.77
N PHE A 82 2.78 7.29 7.83
CA PHE A 82 4.13 7.02 7.33
C PHE A 82 4.47 8.06 6.27
N ASP A 83 5.04 9.17 6.70
CA ASP A 83 5.10 10.37 5.86
C ASP A 83 6.11 10.25 4.73
N LEU A 84 7.17 9.46 4.93
CA LEU A 84 8.25 9.31 3.94
C LEU A 84 7.98 8.10 3.04
N GLY A 85 7.96 8.37 1.74
CA GLY A 85 7.90 7.34 0.71
C GLY A 85 8.29 7.88 -0.65
N CYS A 86 8.16 7.03 -1.67
CA CYS A 86 8.55 7.37 -3.03
C CYS A 86 7.43 7.09 -4.01
N TYR A 87 7.33 7.94 -5.03
CA TYR A 87 6.54 7.66 -6.22
C TYR A 87 7.46 7.24 -7.35
N VAL A 88 7.03 6.23 -8.08
CA VAL A 88 7.73 5.70 -9.25
C VAL A 88 6.73 5.65 -10.39
N GLN A 89 6.90 6.53 -11.37
CA GLN A 89 6.04 6.58 -12.53
C GLN A 89 6.78 6.13 -13.77
N ARG A 90 6.25 5.15 -14.49
CA ARG A 90 6.74 4.82 -15.83
C ARG A 90 6.15 5.82 -16.83
N ILE A 91 7.03 6.51 -17.55
CA ILE A 91 6.63 7.49 -18.58
C ILE A 91 6.84 6.96 -20.01
N ALA A 92 7.76 6.02 -20.19
CA ALA A 92 8.00 5.28 -21.44
C ALA A 92 8.68 3.94 -21.11
N ASP A 93 8.98 3.13 -22.13
CA ASP A 93 9.36 1.73 -21.93
C ASP A 93 10.51 1.50 -20.95
N ASP A 94 11.51 2.37 -20.97
CA ASP A 94 12.64 2.32 -20.04
C ASP A 94 12.92 3.71 -19.47
N ARG A 95 11.85 4.48 -19.21
CA ARG A 95 11.96 5.84 -18.68
C ARG A 95 11.00 6.00 -17.52
N PHE A 96 11.54 6.43 -16.40
CA PHE A 96 10.82 6.56 -15.14
C PHE A 96 11.05 7.95 -14.55
N THR A 97 10.07 8.45 -13.80
CA THR A 97 10.29 9.51 -12.84
C THR A 97 10.22 8.90 -11.45
N VAL A 98 11.23 9.19 -10.62
CA VAL A 98 11.28 8.79 -9.22
C VAL A 98 11.33 10.06 -8.39
N TYR A 99 10.42 10.18 -7.43
CA TYR A 99 10.41 11.36 -6.56
C TYR A 99 9.91 11.05 -5.16
N ASP A 100 10.47 11.78 -4.22
CA ASP A 100 10.21 11.62 -2.80
C ASP A 100 8.92 12.34 -2.42
N PHE A 101 8.21 11.75 -1.47
CA PHE A 101 7.08 12.33 -0.78
C PHE A 101 7.38 12.40 0.72
N ASP A 102 6.91 13.49 1.32
CA ASP A 102 6.99 13.78 2.75
C ASP A 102 5.60 13.85 3.40
N TYR A 103 4.59 13.28 2.74
CA TYR A 103 3.25 13.14 3.27
C TYR A 103 2.53 11.91 2.67
N PRO A 104 1.69 11.20 3.45
CA PRO A 104 1.00 10.03 2.94
C PRO A 104 -0.27 10.39 2.18
N LYS A 105 -0.80 9.40 1.45
CA LYS A 105 -2.14 9.48 0.85
C LYS A 105 -3.04 8.48 1.58
N ILE A 106 -4.35 8.68 1.56
CA ILE A 106 -5.33 7.70 2.09
C ILE A 106 -5.04 6.28 1.55
N ALA A 107 -4.56 6.23 0.31
CA ALA A 107 -4.29 5.00 -0.41
C ALA A 107 -2.99 4.28 -0.07
N ILE A 108 -1.99 4.96 0.51
CA ILE A 108 -0.67 4.40 0.81
C ILE A 108 0.04 5.24 1.87
N GLY A 109 0.73 4.57 2.80
CA GLY A 109 1.41 5.23 3.92
C GLY A 109 0.47 5.75 5.01
N LEU A 110 -0.83 5.43 4.93
CA LEU A 110 -1.82 5.74 5.96
C LEU A 110 -2.53 4.45 6.39
N GLY A 111 -2.71 4.26 7.70
CA GLY A 111 -3.59 3.21 8.23
C GLY A 111 -4.18 3.59 9.58
N VAL A 112 -5.17 2.84 10.03
CA VAL A 112 -5.93 3.14 11.26
C VAL A 112 -6.08 1.92 12.14
N PHE A 113 -6.00 2.16 13.45
CA PHE A 113 -6.33 1.16 14.47
C PHE A 113 -7.84 1.08 14.66
N CYS A 114 -8.42 -0.05 14.28
CA CYS A 114 -9.76 -0.45 14.68
C CYS A 114 -9.68 -1.27 15.97
N GLY A 115 -10.74 -1.30 16.75
CA GLY A 115 -10.82 -2.20 17.89
C GLY A 115 -12.26 -2.51 18.26
N ALA A 116 -12.50 -2.87 19.50
CA ALA A 116 -13.83 -3.31 19.94
C ALA A 116 -14.86 -2.16 19.97
N THR A 117 -14.39 -0.91 20.08
CA THR A 117 -15.24 0.28 20.18
C THR A 117 -15.19 1.16 18.91
N SER A 118 -14.12 1.06 18.11
CA SER A 118 -13.99 1.75 16.83
C SER A 118 -14.06 0.79 15.64
N SER A 119 -15.02 1.08 14.75
CA SER A 119 -15.26 0.36 13.51
C SER A 119 -14.67 1.03 12.26
N GLU A 120 -13.91 2.09 12.45
CA GLU A 120 -13.43 2.95 11.36
C GLU A 120 -12.42 2.21 10.48
N CYS A 121 -12.74 2.05 9.21
CA CYS A 121 -11.78 1.58 8.22
C CYS A 121 -11.03 2.78 7.59
N VAL A 122 -9.86 2.54 6.99
CA VAL A 122 -9.09 3.56 6.26
C VAL A 122 -9.92 4.25 5.16
N PHE A 123 -10.97 3.59 4.64
CA PHE A 123 -11.92 4.16 3.67
C PHE A 123 -12.89 5.19 4.27
N ASP A 124 -13.10 5.15 5.58
CA ASP A 124 -13.96 6.10 6.29
C ASP A 124 -13.20 7.40 6.62
N LEU A 125 -11.88 7.41 6.46
CA LEU A 125 -11.04 8.56 6.74
C LEU A 125 -11.07 9.58 5.58
N PRO A 126 -11.06 10.89 5.90
CA PRO A 126 -10.85 11.93 4.90
C PRO A 126 -9.38 11.93 4.44
N VAL A 127 -9.03 12.83 3.51
CA VAL A 127 -7.62 13.05 3.12
C VAL A 127 -6.78 13.41 4.36
N HIS A 128 -5.50 12.99 4.39
CA HIS A 128 -4.66 13.10 5.59
C HIS A 128 -4.66 14.51 6.21
N THR A 129 -4.71 15.56 5.38
CA THR A 129 -4.75 16.97 5.82
C THR A 129 -6.03 17.38 6.56
N LYS A 130 -7.06 16.54 6.54
CA LYS A 130 -8.36 16.78 7.18
C LYS A 130 -8.59 15.86 8.39
N ILE A 131 -7.67 14.94 8.66
CA ILE A 131 -7.73 14.11 9.87
C ILE A 131 -7.27 15.00 11.03
N PRO A 132 -8.00 15.04 12.16
CA PRO A 132 -7.59 15.81 13.33
C PRO A 132 -6.19 15.40 13.82
N ALA A 133 -5.31 16.37 14.06
CA ALA A 133 -3.90 16.12 14.33
C ALA A 133 -3.68 15.27 15.60
N GLU A 134 -4.55 15.41 16.60
CA GLU A 134 -4.53 14.62 17.82
C GLU A 134 -4.82 13.12 17.60
N ARG A 135 -5.39 12.76 16.44
CA ARG A 135 -5.62 11.36 16.05
C ARG A 135 -4.44 10.77 15.29
N ILE A 136 -3.45 11.57 14.88
CA ILE A 136 -2.39 11.15 13.96
C ILE A 136 -1.07 10.95 14.72
N VAL A 137 -0.43 9.81 14.49
CA VAL A 137 0.98 9.58 14.84
C VAL A 137 1.79 9.57 13.55
N HIS A 138 2.71 10.55 13.43
CA HIS A 138 3.61 10.68 12.29
C HIS A 138 4.88 9.85 12.47
N ILE A 139 5.22 9.06 11.46
CA ILE A 139 6.39 8.17 11.39
C ILE A 139 7.26 8.68 10.24
N ARG A 140 8.49 9.11 10.55
CA ARG A 140 9.38 9.87 9.65
C ARG A 140 10.84 9.40 9.66
N ASP A 141 11.10 8.21 10.17
CA ASP A 141 12.45 7.66 10.34
C ASP A 141 13.04 7.10 9.03
N GLN A 142 12.21 6.56 8.13
CA GLN A 142 12.66 6.06 6.83
C GLN A 142 11.54 5.98 5.79
N ASN A 143 11.90 5.63 4.55
CA ASN A 143 10.94 5.39 3.47
C ASN A 143 10.28 4.02 3.64
N TYR A 144 8.98 4.01 3.86
CA TYR A 144 8.25 2.78 4.15
C TYR A 144 7.44 2.23 2.99
N TRP A 145 7.24 3.02 1.95
CA TRP A 145 6.35 2.65 0.85
C TRP A 145 6.82 3.21 -0.48
N ILE A 146 6.55 2.47 -1.54
CA ILE A 146 6.67 2.88 -2.94
C ILE A 146 5.26 2.87 -3.52
N ARG A 147 4.84 4.01 -4.05
CA ARG A 147 3.67 4.07 -4.90
C ARG A 147 4.09 3.99 -6.35
N THR A 148 3.52 3.07 -7.11
CA THR A 148 3.76 3.00 -8.54
C THR A 148 2.63 3.68 -9.31
N LEU A 149 2.98 4.33 -10.41
CA LEU A 149 2.01 4.99 -11.28
C LEU A 149 2.22 4.58 -12.73
N HIS A 150 1.13 4.25 -13.38
CA HIS A 150 1.06 4.00 -14.81
C HIS A 150 1.02 5.33 -15.59
N SER A 151 1.41 5.29 -16.86
CA SER A 151 1.61 6.49 -17.69
C SER A 151 0.33 7.29 -17.96
N HIS A 152 -0.87 6.71 -17.80
CA HIS A 152 -2.11 7.28 -18.35
C HIS A 152 -3.31 7.44 -17.42
N ASN A 153 -3.35 6.87 -16.21
CA ASN A 153 -4.64 6.85 -15.49
C ASN A 153 -4.58 7.03 -13.97
N ASP A 154 -3.39 7.18 -13.39
CA ASP A 154 -3.30 7.37 -11.96
C ASP A 154 -3.31 8.87 -11.64
N SER A 155 -4.31 9.28 -10.86
CA SER A 155 -4.47 10.64 -10.33
C SER A 155 -3.35 10.96 -9.32
N GLY A 156 -2.11 11.06 -9.80
CA GLY A 156 -0.97 11.55 -9.05
C GLY A 156 -0.85 13.06 -9.23
N THR A 157 -0.66 13.79 -8.13
CA THR A 157 -0.10 15.14 -8.19
C THR A 157 1.28 15.04 -8.84
N ARG A 158 1.37 15.38 -10.14
CA ARG A 158 2.63 15.44 -10.88
C ARG A 158 3.47 16.54 -10.26
N SER A 159 4.62 16.18 -9.69
CA SER A 159 5.64 17.18 -9.41
C SER A 159 6.29 17.53 -10.75
N ALA A 160 6.01 18.74 -11.26
CA ALA A 160 6.34 19.14 -12.63
C ALA A 160 7.85 19.27 -12.92
N SER A 161 8.73 19.00 -11.95
CA SER A 161 10.16 19.28 -12.02
C SER A 161 11.08 18.04 -12.04
N VAL A 162 10.52 16.83 -12.03
CA VAL A 162 11.33 15.60 -11.92
C VAL A 162 11.80 15.17 -13.31
N GLN A 163 13.11 15.24 -13.55
CA GLN A 163 13.70 14.76 -14.79
C GLN A 163 13.59 13.24 -14.88
N PRO A 164 13.20 12.68 -16.04
CA PRO A 164 13.14 11.25 -16.18
C PRO A 164 14.52 10.60 -16.19
N VAL A 165 14.61 9.42 -15.60
CA VAL A 165 15.79 8.56 -15.55
C VAL A 165 15.52 7.27 -16.32
N ASP A 166 16.57 6.54 -16.68
CA ASP A 166 16.39 5.20 -17.25
C ASP A 166 16.07 4.16 -16.15
N GLY A 167 15.76 2.92 -16.54
CA GLY A 167 15.42 1.86 -15.59
C GLY A 167 16.56 1.49 -14.65
N ASN A 168 17.81 1.51 -15.11
CA ASN A 168 18.96 1.19 -14.26
C ASN A 168 19.20 2.28 -13.21
N ASP A 169 19.08 3.53 -13.61
CA ASP A 169 19.16 4.69 -12.73
C ASP A 169 18.01 4.70 -11.71
N ALA A 170 16.78 4.37 -12.13
CA ALA A 170 15.66 4.21 -11.21
C ALA A 170 15.92 3.11 -10.16
N VAL A 171 16.45 1.96 -10.58
CA VAL A 171 16.86 0.89 -9.66
C VAL A 171 17.94 1.39 -8.71
N ALA A 172 18.95 2.11 -9.21
CA ALA A 172 20.04 2.64 -8.39
C ALA A 172 19.55 3.65 -7.35
N LEU A 173 18.56 4.48 -7.70
CA LEU A 173 17.94 5.44 -6.78
C LEU A 173 17.12 4.77 -5.66
N LEU A 174 16.40 3.70 -5.99
CA LEU A 174 15.50 3.01 -5.06
C LEU A 174 16.22 1.98 -4.18
N ARG A 175 17.28 1.34 -4.69
CA ARG A 175 17.99 0.25 -4.01
C ARG A 175 18.51 0.60 -2.60
N PRO A 176 19.06 1.79 -2.31
CA PRO A 176 19.48 2.13 -0.94
C PRO A 176 18.33 2.18 0.06
N ARG A 177 17.09 2.43 -0.41
CA ARG A 177 15.89 2.62 0.41
C ARG A 177 15.08 1.34 0.52
N PHE A 178 15.11 0.52 -0.54
CA PHE A 178 14.25 -0.65 -0.72
C PHE A 178 15.05 -1.86 -1.22
N GLY A 179 16.28 -2.04 -0.73
CA GLY A 179 17.22 -3.05 -1.23
C GLY A 179 16.77 -4.51 -1.06
N HIS A 180 15.73 -4.73 -0.26
CA HIS A 180 15.07 -6.02 -0.06
C HIS A 180 14.01 -6.32 -1.15
N LEU A 181 13.57 -5.33 -1.93
CA LEU A 181 12.65 -5.53 -3.06
C LEU A 181 13.44 -5.87 -4.31
N SER A 182 12.87 -6.73 -5.17
CA SER A 182 13.34 -6.85 -6.55
C SER A 182 12.85 -5.65 -7.36
N ILE A 183 13.48 -4.50 -7.16
CA ILE A 183 13.08 -3.23 -7.81
C ILE A 183 13.03 -3.37 -9.32
N ALA A 184 13.97 -4.12 -9.91
CA ALA A 184 13.96 -4.36 -11.36
C ALA A 184 12.71 -5.14 -11.83
N ASP A 185 12.22 -6.10 -11.04
CA ASP A 185 10.98 -6.81 -11.35
C ASP A 185 9.76 -5.91 -11.16
N ALA A 186 9.74 -5.13 -10.08
CA ALA A 186 8.66 -4.17 -9.81
C ALA A 186 8.56 -3.11 -10.91
N LEU A 187 9.67 -2.57 -11.40
CA LEU A 187 9.66 -1.62 -12.52
C LEU A 187 9.18 -2.28 -13.83
N ARG A 188 9.52 -3.56 -14.05
CA ARG A 188 9.07 -4.31 -15.23
C ARG A 188 7.58 -4.63 -15.21
N SER A 189 6.97 -4.82 -14.03
CA SER A 189 5.54 -5.08 -13.91
C SER A 189 4.67 -3.86 -14.18
N LEU A 190 5.25 -2.65 -14.17
CA LEU A 190 4.58 -1.42 -14.60
C LEU A 190 4.40 -1.42 -16.12
N SER A 191 3.59 -2.32 -16.66
CA SER A 191 3.31 -2.38 -18.09
C SER A 191 2.70 -1.07 -18.60
N ILE A 192 2.93 -0.72 -19.88
CA ILE A 192 2.06 0.26 -20.52
C ILE A 192 0.69 -0.41 -20.55
N ALA A 193 -0.32 0.21 -19.94
CA ALA A 193 -1.70 -0.18 -20.18
C ALA A 193 -1.99 0.04 -21.68
N THR A 194 -1.62 -0.91 -22.52
CA THR A 194 -2.23 -1.08 -23.83
C THR A 194 -3.72 -1.32 -23.55
N GLU A 195 -4.57 -0.60 -24.26
CA GLU A 195 -6.01 -0.36 -24.03
C GLU A 195 -6.94 -1.58 -23.82
N GLU A 196 -6.41 -2.79 -23.61
CA GLU A 196 -7.16 -4.01 -23.30
C GLU A 196 -6.99 -4.40 -21.82
N ARG A 197 -7.54 -3.62 -20.89
CA ARG A 197 -7.97 -4.23 -19.61
C ARG A 197 -9.32 -4.91 -19.87
N HIS A 198 -9.28 -6.21 -20.19
CA HIS A 198 -10.40 -7.09 -19.86
C HIS A 198 -10.70 -6.93 -18.35
N ALA A 199 -11.98 -7.00 -17.98
CA ALA A 199 -12.42 -6.88 -16.59
C ALA A 199 -11.77 -7.99 -15.73
N GLU A 200 -10.59 -7.73 -15.20
CA GLU A 200 -9.83 -8.64 -14.35
C GLU A 200 -9.93 -8.19 -12.90
N THR A 201 -10.18 -9.18 -12.05
CA THR A 201 -10.42 -9.10 -10.62
C THR A 201 -9.33 -8.29 -9.90
N ALA A 202 -9.72 -7.19 -9.24
CA ALA A 202 -8.81 -6.42 -8.39
C ALA A 202 -8.45 -7.23 -7.14
N SER A 203 -7.20 -7.66 -7.01
CA SER A 203 -6.69 -8.33 -5.80
C SER A 203 -6.03 -7.29 -4.91
N LYS A 204 -6.49 -7.11 -3.66
CA LYS A 204 -5.91 -6.12 -2.72
C LYS A 204 -5.73 -6.69 -1.31
N ILE A 205 -4.64 -6.26 -0.67
CA ILE A 205 -4.05 -6.89 0.52
C ILE A 205 -4.57 -6.20 1.80
N LEU A 206 -5.03 -6.98 2.78
CA LEU A 206 -5.40 -6.53 4.13
C LEU A 206 -4.43 -7.14 5.16
N PHE A 207 -4.06 -6.40 6.20
CA PHE A 207 -3.10 -6.83 7.21
C PHE A 207 -3.77 -6.89 8.59
N HIS A 208 -3.34 -7.83 9.43
CA HIS A 208 -3.71 -7.94 10.84
C HIS A 208 -2.40 -7.84 11.65
N ILE A 209 -2.46 -7.17 12.80
CA ILE A 209 -1.35 -7.11 13.75
C ILE A 209 -1.84 -7.79 15.03
N GLN A 210 -1.09 -8.79 15.48
CA GLN A 210 -1.35 -9.51 16.72
C GLN A 210 -0.84 -8.75 17.93
#